data_AF-A0A5E7YIH6-F1
#
_entry.id   AF-A0A5E7YIH6-F1
#
_cell.length_a   1.000
_cell.length_b   1.000
_cell.length_c   1.000
_cell.angle_alpha   90.00
_cell.angle_beta   90.00
_cell.angle_gamma   90.00
#
_symmetry.space_group_name_H-M   'P 1'
#
loop_
_entity.id
_entity.type
_entity.pdbx_description
1 polymer ?
#
loop_
_entity_poly.entity_id
_entity_poly.type
_entity_poly.pdbx_seq_one_letter_code
_entity_poly.pdbx_strand_id
1 'polypeptide(L)'
;MIVRNIEKFFLNTLLRISILGVSFILLSSIVFRPEKMLPTVVSLVILLACIAAYKLRDKYPTQAVLLLTSITLTVVAYQRLIAPHASVTLAVVMIVGFVISVMLKGRTMWVMHGIAFILLNTVFVYHVSEKVTACITFSILYFVITFATAVLKGSYDGIHYHLRNTNLELQRRADEIAAQNKELHATQSELSSLNQNLEQIVTERTARIKSQNEMLIRYGHINAHHLRGPVARLLGLAAVYKMGSDMQADELVDKMIEQANEIDAVVRRINADLDSNNMGWESEN
;
A
#
# COMPACT_ATOMS: atom_id res chain seq x y z
N MET A 1 -6.03 -9.95 -8.22
CA MET A 1 -4.83 -10.04 -9.07
C MET A 1 -4.73 -11.47 -9.61
N ILE A 2 -4.95 -11.69 -10.91
CA ILE A 2 -4.99 -13.04 -11.49
C ILE A 2 -3.57 -13.59 -11.54
N VAL A 3 -3.30 -14.63 -10.75
CA VAL A 3 -2.05 -15.40 -10.81
C VAL A 3 -1.96 -16.02 -12.21
N ARG A 4 -1.20 -15.39 -13.11
CA ARG A 4 -0.81 -16.04 -14.36
C ARG A 4 0.22 -17.09 -13.99
N ASN A 5 -0.22 -18.33 -13.77
CA ASN A 5 0.68 -19.49 -13.72
C ASN A 5 1.59 -19.41 -14.94
N ILE A 6 2.91 -19.36 -14.74
CA ILE A 6 3.89 -19.33 -15.84
C ILE A 6 3.60 -20.46 -16.84
N GLU A 7 3.19 -21.62 -16.34
CA GLU A 7 2.77 -22.76 -17.16
C GLU A 7 1.67 -22.39 -18.15
N LYS A 8 0.66 -21.63 -17.71
CA LYS A 8 -0.44 -21.19 -18.59
C LYS A 8 0.05 -20.17 -19.62
N PHE A 9 0.89 -19.22 -19.21
CA PHE A 9 1.48 -18.24 -20.13
C PHE A 9 2.34 -18.94 -21.19
N PHE A 10 3.27 -19.78 -20.74
CA PHE A 10 4.18 -20.52 -21.59
C PHE A 10 3.44 -21.49 -22.52
N LEU A 11 2.46 -22.26 -22.01
CA LEU A 11 1.65 -23.17 -22.82
C LEU A 11 0.87 -22.43 -23.91
N ASN A 12 0.30 -21.26 -23.59
CA ASN A 12 -0.42 -20.46 -24.59
C ASN A 12 0.52 -19.91 -25.66
N THR A 13 1.68 -19.36 -25.27
CA THR A 13 2.69 -18.86 -26.20
C THR A 13 3.25 -19.99 -27.07
N LEU A 14 3.60 -21.12 -26.46
CA LEU A 14 4.09 -22.31 -27.14
C LEU A 14 3.10 -22.80 -28.17
N LEU A 15 1.83 -23.03 -27.78
CA LEU A 15 0.81 -23.53 -28.70
C LEU A 15 0.52 -22.57 -29.85
N ARG A 16 0.53 -21.25 -29.62
CA ARG A 16 0.38 -20.25 -30.70
C ARG A 16 1.51 -20.35 -31.72
N ILE A 17 2.76 -20.36 -31.24
CA ILE A 17 3.95 -20.47 -32.08
C ILE A 17 3.95 -21.82 -32.82
N SER A 18 3.61 -22.92 -32.14
CA SER A 18 3.53 -24.26 -32.75
C SER A 18 2.45 -24.36 -33.82
N ILE A 19 1.25 -23.79 -33.61
CA ILE A 19 0.19 -23.78 -34.62
C ILE A 19 0.67 -23.02 -35.87
N LEU A 20 1.23 -21.82 -35.69
CA LEU A 20 1.74 -21.01 -36.81
C LEU A 20 2.88 -21.73 -37.54
N GLY A 21 3.85 -22.25 -36.80
CA GLY A 21 5.01 -22.95 -37.36
C GLY A 21 4.60 -24.21 -38.14
N VAL A 22 3.75 -25.06 -37.56
CA VAL A 22 3.30 -26.29 -38.24
C VAL A 22 2.39 -25.98 -39.42
N SER A 23 1.57 -24.93 -39.36
CA SER A 23 0.78 -24.47 -40.52
C SER A 23 1.68 -24.06 -41.69
N PHE A 24 2.78 -23.35 -41.39
CA PHE A 24 3.76 -22.97 -42.42
C PHE A 24 4.48 -24.19 -43.01
N ILE A 25 4.88 -25.15 -42.17
CA ILE A 25 5.49 -26.42 -42.63
C ILE A 25 4.52 -27.22 -43.51
N LEU A 26 3.24 -27.28 -43.13
CA LEU A 26 2.20 -27.95 -43.90
C LEU A 26 2.02 -27.28 -45.27
N LEU A 27 1.91 -25.95 -45.30
CA LEU A 27 1.78 -25.19 -46.55
C LEU A 27 2.99 -25.40 -47.46
N SER A 28 4.21 -25.31 -46.90
CA SER A 28 5.45 -25.55 -47.63
C SER A 28 5.50 -26.98 -48.21
N SER A 29 5.06 -27.97 -47.44
CA SER A 29 5.03 -29.37 -47.90
C SER A 29 4.09 -29.56 -49.09
N ILE A 30 2.91 -28.93 -49.06
CA ILE A 30 1.92 -28.97 -50.14
C ILE A 30 2.45 -28.29 -51.40
N VAL A 31 3.06 -27.10 -51.26
CA VAL A 31 3.51 -26.30 -52.40
C VAL A 31 4.75 -26.88 -53.06
N PHE A 32 5.77 -27.26 -52.28
CA PHE A 32 7.09 -27.62 -52.81
C PHE A 32 7.27 -29.13 -53.02
N ARG A 33 6.46 -29.99 -52.38
CA ARG A 33 6.62 -31.45 -52.45
C ARG A 33 5.28 -32.19 -52.55
N PRO A 34 4.43 -31.86 -53.56
CA PRO A 34 3.09 -32.44 -53.67
C PRO A 34 3.09 -33.97 -53.83
N GLU A 35 4.15 -34.55 -54.40
CA GLU A 35 4.25 -36.00 -54.63
C GLU A 35 4.46 -36.83 -53.35
N LYS A 36 4.91 -36.21 -52.25
CA LYS A 36 5.20 -36.92 -50.99
C LYS A 36 4.03 -36.78 -50.02
N MET A 37 3.19 -37.81 -49.91
CA MET A 37 2.04 -37.80 -49.00
C MET A 37 2.42 -37.86 -47.51
N LEU A 38 3.48 -38.59 -47.15
CA LEU A 38 3.83 -38.85 -45.74
C LEU A 38 4.12 -37.56 -44.93
N PRO A 39 4.98 -36.62 -45.36
CA PRO A 39 5.27 -35.39 -44.60
C PRO A 39 4.04 -34.49 -44.41
N THR A 40 3.15 -34.45 -45.40
CA THR A 40 1.91 -33.66 -45.37
C THR A 40 0.96 -34.23 -44.32
N VAL A 41 0.74 -35.54 -44.30
CA VAL A 41 -0.10 -36.22 -43.31
C VAL A 41 0.45 -36.04 -41.90
N VAL A 42 1.76 -36.19 -41.72
CA VAL A 42 2.47 -35.97 -40.43
C VAL A 42 2.21 -34.55 -39.92
N SER A 43 2.42 -33.54 -40.76
CA SER A 43 2.23 -32.13 -40.39
C SER A 43 0.77 -31.82 -40.06
N LEU A 44 -0.18 -32.43 -40.77
CA LEU A 44 -1.61 -32.29 -40.51
C LEU A 44 -1.99 -32.88 -39.13
N VAL A 45 -1.49 -34.07 -38.79
CA VAL A 45 -1.76 -34.72 -37.50
C VAL A 45 -1.23 -33.87 -36.34
N ILE A 46 0.00 -33.35 -36.46
CA ILE A 46 0.58 -32.46 -35.43
C ILE A 46 -0.23 -31.17 -35.31
N LEU A 47 -0.67 -30.58 -36.43
CA LEU A 47 -1.50 -29.37 -36.41
C LEU A 47 -2.82 -29.60 -35.68
N LEU A 48 -3.50 -30.71 -35.96
CA LEU A 48 -4.75 -31.08 -35.27
C LEU A 48 -4.52 -31.28 -33.77
N ALA A 49 -3.41 -31.93 -33.38
CA ALA A 49 -3.03 -32.08 -31.99
C ALA A 49 -2.80 -30.72 -31.30
N CYS A 50 -2.09 -29.80 -31.96
CA CYS A 50 -1.88 -28.43 -31.48
C CYS A 50 -3.21 -27.68 -31.28
N ILE A 51 -4.14 -27.78 -32.23
CA ILE A 51 -5.47 -27.14 -32.14
C ILE A 51 -6.29 -27.76 -31.00
N ALA A 52 -6.28 -29.08 -30.87
CA ALA A 52 -6.97 -29.77 -29.79
C ALA A 52 -6.40 -29.38 -28.42
N ALA A 53 -5.08 -29.39 -28.27
CA ALA A 53 -4.38 -28.93 -27.06
C ALA A 53 -4.68 -27.45 -26.76
N TYR A 54 -4.74 -26.59 -27.78
CA TYR A 54 -5.10 -25.17 -27.65
C TYR A 54 -6.51 -24.99 -27.08
N LYS A 55 -7.48 -25.79 -27.51
CA LYS A 55 -8.84 -25.76 -26.94
C LYS A 55 -8.89 -26.31 -25.51
N LEU A 56 -8.09 -27.34 -25.21
CA LEU A 56 -8.09 -28.02 -23.93
C LEU A 56 -7.36 -27.24 -22.81
N ARG A 57 -6.41 -26.37 -23.18
CA ARG A 57 -5.45 -25.76 -22.22
C ARG A 57 -6.09 -25.01 -21.05
N ASP A 58 -7.25 -24.39 -21.26
CA ASP A 58 -7.84 -23.50 -20.26
C ASP A 58 -8.50 -24.29 -19.13
N LYS A 59 -9.03 -25.48 -19.46
CA LYS A 59 -9.70 -26.38 -18.51
C LYS A 59 -8.77 -27.47 -17.98
N TYR A 60 -7.91 -28.04 -18.83
CA TYR A 60 -7.01 -29.13 -18.47
C TYR A 60 -5.60 -28.92 -19.07
N PRO A 61 -4.77 -28.02 -18.50
CA PRO A 61 -3.46 -27.66 -19.07
C PRO A 61 -2.49 -28.84 -19.11
N THR A 62 -2.46 -29.67 -18.06
CA THR A 62 -1.60 -30.86 -18.00
C THR A 62 -1.98 -31.86 -19.08
N GLN A 63 -3.28 -32.10 -19.29
CA GLN A 63 -3.75 -33.01 -20.34
C GLN A 63 -3.46 -32.46 -21.74
N ALA A 64 -3.56 -31.14 -21.94
CA ALA A 64 -3.20 -30.50 -23.19
C ALA A 64 -1.72 -30.72 -23.54
N VAL A 65 -0.82 -30.59 -22.56
CA VAL A 65 0.62 -30.85 -22.73
C VAL A 65 0.89 -32.33 -23.01
N LEU A 66 0.25 -33.24 -22.26
CA LEU A 66 0.41 -34.68 -22.46
C LEU A 66 -0.06 -35.08 -23.87
N LEU A 67 -1.22 -34.60 -24.32
CA LEU A 67 -1.75 -34.84 -25.66
C LEU A 67 -0.77 -34.35 -26.73
N LEU A 68 -0.30 -33.11 -26.62
CA LEU A 68 0.63 -32.52 -27.58
C LEU A 68 1.95 -33.31 -27.64
N THR A 69 2.55 -33.56 -26.48
CA THR A 69 3.87 -34.20 -26.39
C THR A 69 3.82 -35.67 -26.80
N SER A 70 2.80 -36.43 -26.38
CA SER A 70 2.60 -37.82 -26.80
C SER A 70 2.37 -37.95 -28.30
N ILE A 71 1.46 -37.16 -28.90
CA ILE A 71 1.21 -37.24 -30.35
C ILE A 71 2.45 -36.86 -31.14
N THR A 72 3.14 -35.78 -30.75
CA THR A 72 4.37 -35.36 -31.42
C THR A 72 5.44 -36.44 -31.35
N LEU A 73 5.64 -37.05 -30.18
CA LEU A 73 6.62 -38.12 -29.98
C LEU A 73 6.29 -39.37 -30.81
N THR A 74 5.03 -39.79 -30.84
CA THR A 74 4.56 -40.93 -31.64
C THR A 74 4.75 -40.68 -33.14
N VAL A 75 4.36 -39.50 -33.62
CA VAL A 75 4.48 -39.14 -35.04
C VAL A 75 5.95 -39.10 -35.48
N VAL A 76 6.83 -38.55 -34.63
CA VAL A 76 8.27 -38.50 -34.88
C VAL A 76 8.89 -39.90 -34.90
N ALA A 77 8.51 -40.78 -33.97
CA ALA A 77 8.96 -42.17 -33.97
C ALA A 77 8.49 -42.91 -35.23
N TYR A 78 7.22 -42.75 -35.62
CA TYR A 78 6.67 -43.36 -36.82
C TYR A 78 7.37 -42.89 -38.09
N GLN A 79 7.55 -41.57 -38.25
CA GLN A 79 8.27 -41.00 -39.39
C GLN A 79 9.68 -41.56 -39.49
N ARG A 80 10.35 -41.75 -38.36
CA ARG A 80 11.72 -42.28 -38.32
C ARG A 80 11.80 -43.75 -38.72
N LEU A 81 10.82 -44.57 -38.33
CA LEU A 81 10.76 -45.98 -38.72
C LEU A 81 10.61 -46.16 -40.23
N ILE A 82 9.92 -45.23 -40.91
CA ILE A 82 9.63 -45.31 -42.34
C ILE A 82 10.67 -44.57 -43.20
N ALA A 83 11.23 -43.48 -42.69
CA ALA A 83 12.16 -42.62 -43.44
C ALA A 83 13.52 -42.47 -42.70
N PRO A 84 14.51 -43.33 -43.01
CA PRO A 84 15.77 -43.45 -42.29
C PRO A 84 16.67 -42.22 -42.20
N HIS A 85 16.47 -41.22 -43.06
CA HIS A 85 17.42 -40.13 -43.27
C HIS A 85 16.95 -38.77 -42.73
N ALA A 86 15.81 -38.71 -42.03
CA ALA A 86 15.29 -37.44 -41.51
C ALA A 86 16.08 -36.94 -40.27
N SER A 87 16.87 -35.87 -40.42
CA SER A 87 17.61 -35.18 -39.34
C SER A 87 16.69 -34.41 -38.37
N VAL A 88 15.47 -34.07 -38.80
CA VAL A 88 14.48 -33.27 -38.05
C VAL A 88 14.01 -33.97 -36.77
N THR A 89 14.07 -35.30 -36.74
CA THR A 89 13.63 -36.17 -35.62
C THR A 89 14.24 -35.76 -34.27
N LEU A 90 15.49 -35.29 -34.29
CA LEU A 90 16.27 -35.03 -33.09
C LEU A 90 15.89 -33.73 -32.38
N ALA A 91 15.85 -32.64 -33.15
CA ALA A 91 15.46 -31.33 -32.64
C ALA A 91 14.07 -31.39 -32.01
N VAL A 92 13.15 -32.16 -32.64
CA VAL A 92 11.79 -32.32 -32.12
C VAL A 92 11.77 -33.06 -30.78
N VAL A 93 12.53 -34.15 -30.62
CA VAL A 93 12.58 -34.86 -29.32
C VAL A 93 13.19 -33.99 -28.22
N MET A 94 14.21 -33.19 -28.54
CA MET A 94 14.81 -32.26 -27.57
C MET A 94 13.84 -31.14 -27.18
N ILE A 95 13.11 -30.57 -28.14
CA ILE A 95 12.08 -29.56 -27.89
C ILE A 95 10.94 -30.16 -27.06
N VAL A 96 10.50 -31.38 -27.37
CA VAL A 96 9.47 -32.08 -26.58
C VAL A 96 9.97 -32.35 -25.15
N GLY A 97 11.22 -32.79 -24.99
CA GLY A 97 11.85 -32.97 -23.68
C GLY A 97 11.88 -31.67 -22.87
N PHE A 98 12.27 -30.56 -23.50
CA PHE A 98 12.21 -29.23 -22.89
C PHE A 98 10.78 -28.86 -22.47
N VAL A 99 9.78 -29.04 -23.35
CA VAL A 99 8.37 -28.75 -23.04
C VAL A 99 7.88 -29.58 -21.85
N ILE A 100 8.24 -30.87 -21.78
CA ILE A 100 7.96 -31.75 -20.63
C ILE A 100 8.58 -31.18 -19.35
N SER A 101 9.85 -30.77 -19.38
CA SER A 101 10.56 -30.21 -18.23
C SER A 101 9.95 -28.90 -17.72
N VAL A 102 9.54 -28.00 -18.63
CA VAL A 102 8.95 -26.73 -18.20
C VAL A 102 7.52 -26.94 -17.72
N MET A 103 6.71 -27.77 -18.39
CA MET A 103 5.25 -27.79 -18.19
C MET A 103 4.72 -28.86 -17.23
N LEU A 104 5.42 -29.97 -17.02
CA LEU A 104 4.96 -31.02 -16.12
C LEU A 104 5.62 -30.91 -14.73
N LYS A 105 4.96 -31.46 -13.72
CA LYS A 105 5.41 -31.49 -12.32
C LYS A 105 5.19 -32.89 -11.73
N GLY A 106 5.93 -33.20 -10.67
CA GLY A 106 5.76 -34.42 -9.88
C GLY A 106 6.00 -35.70 -10.68
N ARG A 107 5.24 -36.75 -10.38
CA ARG A 107 5.45 -38.10 -10.96
C ARG A 107 5.24 -38.14 -12.48
N THR A 108 4.28 -37.39 -13.02
CA THR A 108 3.99 -37.41 -14.47
C THR A 108 5.15 -36.86 -15.30
N MET A 109 5.89 -35.90 -14.77
CA MET A 109 7.10 -35.34 -15.40
C MET A 109 8.16 -36.42 -15.61
N TRP A 110 8.49 -37.16 -14.55
CA TRP A 110 9.49 -38.23 -14.59
C TRP A 110 9.09 -39.38 -15.52
N VAL A 111 7.81 -39.78 -15.49
CA VAL A 111 7.28 -40.81 -16.40
C VAL A 111 7.45 -40.37 -17.86
N MET A 112 7.08 -39.13 -18.19
CA MET A 112 7.19 -38.61 -19.56
C MET A 112 8.64 -38.46 -20.02
N HIS A 113 9.56 -38.04 -19.13
CA HIS A 113 10.99 -38.03 -19.44
C HIS A 113 11.54 -39.44 -19.70
N GLY A 114 11.12 -40.44 -18.91
CA GLY A 114 11.48 -41.83 -19.14
C GLY A 114 11.01 -42.34 -20.52
N ILE A 115 9.75 -42.05 -20.88
CA ILE A 115 9.20 -42.42 -22.19
C ILE A 115 9.97 -41.75 -23.33
N ALA A 116 10.20 -40.43 -23.24
CA ALA A 116 10.93 -39.68 -24.25
C ALA A 116 12.38 -40.16 -24.40
N PHE A 117 13.05 -40.50 -23.30
CA PHE A 117 14.41 -41.03 -23.30
C PHE A 117 14.50 -42.43 -23.95
N ILE A 118 13.55 -43.33 -23.63
CA ILE A 118 13.49 -44.66 -24.25
C ILE A 118 13.25 -44.53 -25.75
N LEU A 119 12.32 -43.67 -26.16
CA LEU A 119 11.99 -43.46 -27.57
C LEU A 119 13.16 -42.85 -28.35
N LEU A 120 13.88 -41.88 -27.74
CA LEU A 120 15.11 -41.31 -28.29
C LEU A 120 16.14 -42.41 -28.58
N ASN A 121 16.46 -43.25 -27.59
CA ASN A 121 17.47 -44.30 -27.74
C ASN A 121 17.05 -45.40 -28.72
N THR A 122 15.76 -45.79 -28.70
CA THR A 122 15.20 -46.77 -29.66
C THR A 122 15.40 -46.28 -31.09
N VAL A 123 15.12 -45.01 -31.36
CA VAL A 123 15.34 -44.40 -32.68
C VAL A 123 16.79 -44.51 -33.15
N PHE A 124 17.78 -44.35 -32.26
CA PHE A 124 19.21 -44.41 -32.65
C PHE A 124 19.71 -45.83 -32.90
N VAL A 125 19.26 -46.81 -32.14
CA VAL A 125 19.68 -48.21 -32.27
C VAL A 125 19.34 -48.79 -33.65
N TYR A 126 18.22 -48.37 -34.24
CA TYR A 126 17.77 -48.94 -35.52
C TYR A 126 18.39 -48.30 -36.76
N HIS A 127 18.95 -47.10 -36.66
CA HIS A 127 18.96 -46.22 -37.84
C HIS A 127 20.22 -45.36 -38.04
N VAL A 128 21.24 -45.51 -37.19
CA VAL A 128 22.51 -44.80 -37.34
C VAL A 128 23.64 -45.82 -37.55
N SER A 129 24.58 -45.51 -38.43
CA SER A 129 25.76 -46.35 -38.70
C SER A 129 26.63 -46.49 -37.45
N GLU A 130 26.90 -45.37 -36.77
CA GLU A 130 27.60 -45.31 -35.47
C GLU A 130 26.62 -45.25 -34.29
N LYS A 131 25.90 -46.37 -34.08
CA LYS A 131 24.83 -46.48 -33.08
C LYS A 131 25.26 -46.03 -31.68
N VAL A 132 26.44 -46.48 -31.23
CA VAL A 132 26.95 -46.27 -29.88
C VAL A 132 27.26 -44.78 -29.64
N THR A 133 28.03 -44.16 -30.54
CA THR A 133 28.43 -42.74 -30.44
C THR A 133 27.22 -41.82 -30.42
N ALA A 134 26.23 -42.07 -31.29
CA ALA A 134 25.00 -41.27 -31.33
C ALA A 134 24.15 -41.46 -30.06
N CYS A 135 23.96 -42.70 -29.62
CA CYS A 135 23.21 -43.02 -28.40
C CYS A 135 23.76 -42.29 -27.17
N ILE A 136 25.09 -42.31 -26.99
CA ILE A 136 25.76 -41.65 -25.87
C ILE A 136 25.63 -40.13 -25.99
N THR A 137 25.98 -39.56 -27.15
CA THR A 137 25.97 -38.11 -27.37
C THR A 137 24.59 -37.51 -27.10
N PHE A 138 23.52 -38.12 -27.61
CA PHE A 138 22.17 -37.58 -27.44
C PHE A 138 21.56 -37.87 -26.08
N SER A 139 21.95 -38.95 -25.41
CA SER A 139 21.58 -39.17 -24.01
C SER A 139 22.17 -38.10 -23.10
N ILE A 140 23.45 -37.78 -23.29
CA ILE A 140 24.13 -36.69 -22.55
C ILE A 140 23.43 -35.36 -22.84
N LEU A 141 23.19 -35.04 -24.11
CA LEU A 141 22.52 -33.80 -24.50
C LEU A 141 21.12 -33.69 -23.88
N TYR A 142 20.32 -34.76 -23.93
CA TYR A 142 18.98 -34.80 -23.33
C TYR A 142 19.03 -34.56 -21.83
N PHE A 143 19.98 -35.18 -21.14
CA PHE A 143 20.17 -35.00 -19.71
C PHE A 143 20.58 -33.57 -19.36
N VAL A 144 21.53 -32.99 -20.11
CA VAL A 144 21.98 -31.60 -19.93
C VAL A 144 20.81 -30.63 -20.10
N ILE A 145 20.01 -30.75 -21.17
CA ILE A 145 18.86 -29.86 -21.38
C ILE A 145 17.81 -30.03 -20.27
N THR A 146 17.49 -31.27 -19.88
CA THR A 146 16.52 -31.54 -18.82
C THR A 146 16.97 -30.95 -17.49
N PHE A 147 18.24 -31.15 -17.13
CA PHE A 147 18.84 -30.60 -15.91
C PHE A 147 18.88 -29.07 -15.93
N ALA A 148 19.39 -28.46 -17.01
CA ALA A 148 19.44 -27.01 -17.16
C ALA A 148 18.04 -26.38 -17.06
N THR A 149 17.03 -27.02 -17.68
CA THR A 149 15.64 -26.54 -17.64
C THR A 149 15.04 -26.66 -16.24
N ALA A 150 15.35 -27.74 -15.52
CA ALA A 150 14.90 -27.91 -14.13
C ALA A 150 15.49 -26.82 -13.20
N VAL A 151 16.79 -26.52 -13.35
CA VAL A 151 17.48 -25.45 -12.59
C VAL A 151 16.87 -24.08 -12.92
N LEU A 152 16.69 -23.77 -14.20
CA LEU A 152 16.08 -22.51 -14.65
C LEU A 152 14.66 -22.34 -14.12
N LYS A 153 13.84 -23.40 -14.19
CA LYS A 153 12.47 -23.39 -13.66
C LYS A 153 12.46 -23.17 -12.16
N GLY A 154 13.33 -23.87 -11.41
CA GLY A 154 13.45 -23.69 -9.97
C GLY A 154 13.84 -22.27 -9.55
N SER A 155 14.82 -21.68 -10.24
CA SER A 155 15.23 -20.29 -10.01
C SER A 155 14.10 -19.30 -10.32
N TYR A 156 13.42 -19.47 -11.46
CA TYR A 156 12.30 -18.62 -11.84
C TYR A 156 11.15 -18.68 -10.83
N ASP A 157 10.73 -19.89 -10.42
CA ASP A 157 9.66 -20.08 -9.44
C ASP A 157 10.03 -19.44 -8.09
N GLY A 158 11.30 -19.54 -7.67
CA GLY A 158 11.82 -18.89 -6.46
C GLY A 158 11.77 -17.36 -6.53
N ILE A 159 12.27 -16.76 -7.62
CA ILE A 159 12.23 -15.30 -7.82
C ILE A 159 10.78 -14.78 -7.81
N HIS A 160 9.87 -15.48 -8.48
CA HIS A 160 8.47 -15.08 -8.52
C HIS A 160 7.77 -15.21 -7.16
N TYR A 161 8.13 -16.22 -6.38
CA TYR A 161 7.64 -16.38 -5.01
C TYR A 161 8.09 -15.19 -4.12
N HIS A 162 9.38 -14.85 -4.15
CA HIS A 162 9.92 -13.72 -3.39
C HIS A 162 9.28 -12.39 -3.84
N LEU A 163 9.21 -12.13 -5.15
CA LEU A 163 8.63 -10.91 -5.68
C LEU A 163 7.17 -10.75 -5.26
N ARG A 164 6.39 -11.84 -5.24
CA ARG A 164 5.00 -11.82 -4.76
C ARG A 164 4.92 -11.44 -3.29
N ASN A 165 5.72 -12.10 -2.45
CA ASN A 165 5.67 -11.86 -1.01
C ASN A 165 6.11 -10.43 -0.66
N THR A 166 7.16 -9.94 -1.30
CA THR A 166 7.59 -8.54 -1.14
C THR A 166 6.53 -7.55 -1.59
N ASN A 167 5.83 -7.79 -2.71
CA ASN A 167 4.73 -6.92 -3.14
C ASN A 167 3.56 -6.92 -2.13
N LEU A 168 3.21 -8.09 -1.57
CA LEU A 168 2.17 -8.18 -0.53
C LEU A 168 2.59 -7.43 0.74
N GLU A 169 3.85 -7.55 1.15
CA GLU A 169 4.38 -6.82 2.30
C GLU A 169 4.40 -5.31 2.06
N LEU A 170 4.83 -4.86 0.87
CA LEU A 170 4.81 -3.45 0.49
C LEU A 170 3.39 -2.88 0.52
N GLN A 171 2.42 -3.64 -0.01
CA GLN A 171 1.02 -3.21 0.02
C GLN A 171 0.52 -3.08 1.46
N ARG A 172 0.80 -4.05 2.33
CA ARG A 172 0.42 -3.99 3.74
C ARG A 172 1.04 -2.78 4.45
N ARG A 173 2.33 -2.51 4.24
CA ARG A 173 3.00 -1.35 4.83
C ARG A 173 2.42 -0.03 4.31
N ALA A 174 2.05 0.03 3.03
CA ALA A 174 1.40 1.20 2.46
C ALA A 174 0.03 1.46 3.12
N ASP A 175 -0.76 0.40 3.36
CA ASP A 175 -2.04 0.50 4.06
C ASP A 175 -1.85 0.95 5.52
N GLU A 176 -0.85 0.41 6.22
CA GLU A 176 -0.49 0.81 7.60
C GLU A 176 -0.07 2.29 7.68
N ILE A 177 0.78 2.76 6.75
CA ILE A 177 1.18 4.18 6.67
C ILE A 177 -0.04 5.08 6.37
N ALA A 178 -0.92 4.65 5.47
CA ALA A 178 -2.12 5.41 5.14
C ALA A 178 -3.06 5.56 6.35
N ALA A 179 -3.21 4.50 7.15
CA ALA A 179 -3.97 4.53 8.40
C ALA A 179 -3.34 5.47 9.44
N GLN A 180 -2.02 5.38 9.65
CA GLN A 180 -1.29 6.25 10.56
C GLN A 180 -1.36 7.73 10.15
N ASN A 181 -1.22 8.03 8.86
CA ASN A 181 -1.38 9.40 8.36
C ASN A 181 -2.79 9.95 8.61
N LYS A 182 -3.82 9.12 8.44
CA LYS A 182 -5.20 9.52 8.72
C LYS A 182 -5.39 9.85 10.20
N GLU A 183 -4.82 9.04 11.09
CA GLU A 183 -4.84 9.28 12.54
C GLU A 183 -4.08 10.55 12.91
N LEU A 184 -2.87 10.74 12.38
CA LEU A 184 -2.08 11.96 12.57
C LEU A 184 -2.84 13.22 12.14
N HIS A 185 -3.49 13.20 10.98
CA HIS A 185 -4.30 14.32 10.51
C HIS A 185 -5.50 14.60 11.43
N ALA A 186 -6.16 13.56 11.94
CA ALA A 186 -7.26 13.73 12.89
C ALA A 186 -6.78 14.37 14.20
N THR A 187 -5.69 13.86 14.78
CA THR A 187 -5.07 14.41 16.00
C THR A 187 -4.59 15.85 15.79
N GLN A 188 -4.01 16.17 14.63
CA GLN A 188 -3.59 17.53 14.31
C GLN A 188 -4.77 18.49 14.22
N SER A 189 -5.89 18.07 13.63
CA SER A 189 -7.12 18.86 13.59
C SER A 189 -7.69 19.09 14.99
N GLU A 190 -7.68 18.06 15.85
CA GLU A 190 -8.13 18.16 17.24
C GLU A 190 -7.27 19.14 18.03
N LEU A 191 -5.94 19.00 17.97
CA LEU A 191 -4.99 19.92 18.61
C LEU A 191 -5.17 21.37 18.13
N SER A 192 -5.40 21.57 16.83
CA SER A 192 -5.67 22.90 16.28
C SER A 192 -6.94 23.50 16.88
N SER A 193 -8.01 22.72 17.01
CA SER A 193 -9.28 23.18 17.61
C SER A 193 -9.12 23.49 19.11
N LEU A 194 -8.36 22.66 19.83
CA LEU A 194 -8.08 22.86 21.24
C LEU A 194 -7.25 24.13 21.46
N ASN A 195 -6.21 24.35 20.65
CA ASN A 195 -5.41 25.56 20.72
C ASN A 195 -6.24 26.81 20.47
N GLN A 196 -7.11 26.81 19.45
CA GLN A 196 -8.01 27.95 19.19
C GLN A 196 -8.93 28.25 20.38
N ASN A 197 -9.50 27.22 21.00
CA ASN A 197 -10.32 27.38 22.19
C ASN A 197 -9.51 27.92 23.38
N LEU A 198 -8.31 27.39 23.62
CA LEU A 198 -7.43 27.87 24.69
C LEU A 198 -7.03 29.34 24.45
N GLU A 199 -6.71 29.72 23.22
CA GLU A 199 -6.42 31.11 22.86
C GLU A 199 -7.63 32.01 23.15
N GLN A 200 -8.84 31.60 22.77
CA GLN A 200 -10.07 32.34 23.07
C GLN A 200 -10.26 32.54 24.58
N ILE A 201 -10.14 31.48 25.37
CA ILE A 201 -10.28 31.54 26.83
C ILE A 201 -9.20 32.44 27.44
N VAL A 202 -7.96 32.36 26.96
CA VAL A 202 -6.87 33.23 27.42
C VAL A 202 -7.17 34.69 27.09
N THR A 203 -7.64 35.00 25.88
CA THR A 203 -8.03 36.35 25.48
C THR A 203 -9.15 36.88 26.36
N GLU A 204 -10.21 36.11 26.57
CA GLU A 204 -11.36 36.48 27.40
C GLU A 204 -10.95 36.76 28.85
N ARG A 205 -10.19 35.84 29.46
CA ARG A 205 -9.69 36.01 30.84
C ARG A 205 -8.74 37.20 30.95
N THR A 206 -7.88 37.41 29.97
CA THR A 206 -6.95 38.55 29.96
C THR A 206 -7.72 39.87 29.88
N ALA A 207 -8.75 39.95 29.04
CA ALA A 207 -9.63 41.12 28.96
C ALA A 207 -10.34 41.39 30.29
N ARG A 208 -10.90 40.34 30.92
CA ARG A 208 -11.54 40.43 32.24
C ARG A 208 -10.57 40.91 33.32
N ILE A 209 -9.39 40.31 33.42
CA ILE A 209 -8.37 40.71 34.41
C ILE A 209 -7.93 42.15 34.17
N LYS A 210 -7.74 42.55 32.91
CA LYS A 210 -7.33 43.93 32.59
C LYS A 210 -8.37 44.94 33.06
N SER A 211 -9.65 44.70 32.77
CA SER A 211 -10.74 45.57 33.22
C SER A 211 -10.87 45.61 34.76
N GLN A 212 -10.74 44.45 35.43
CA GLN A 212 -10.68 44.40 36.90
C GLN A 212 -9.48 45.16 37.48
N ASN A 213 -8.32 45.09 36.84
CA ASN A 213 -7.13 45.82 37.27
C ASN A 213 -7.30 47.33 37.11
N GLU A 214 -7.82 47.79 35.97
CA GLU A 214 -8.14 49.22 35.75
C GLU A 214 -9.14 49.74 36.78
N MET A 215 -10.10 48.91 37.17
CA MET A 215 -11.05 49.19 38.24
C MET A 215 -10.32 49.36 39.58
N LEU A 216 -9.51 48.39 40.02
CA LEU A 216 -8.73 48.47 41.26
C LEU A 216 -7.84 49.72 41.33
N ILE A 217 -7.21 50.09 40.20
CA ILE A 217 -6.42 51.32 40.10
C ILE A 217 -7.30 52.56 40.39
N ARG A 218 -8.50 52.63 39.80
CA ARG A 218 -9.47 53.71 40.08
C ARG A 218 -9.87 53.73 41.56
N TYR A 219 -10.18 52.59 42.18
CA TYR A 219 -10.48 52.50 43.61
C TYR A 219 -9.34 53.03 44.47
N GLY A 220 -8.11 52.62 44.18
CA GLY A 220 -6.93 53.08 44.91
C GLY A 220 -6.75 54.59 44.84
N HIS A 221 -6.94 55.18 43.64
CA HIS A 221 -6.87 56.63 43.45
C HIS A 221 -7.94 57.37 44.26
N ILE A 222 -9.20 56.91 44.19
CA ILE A 222 -10.31 57.56 44.92
C ILE A 222 -10.12 57.44 46.43
N ASN A 223 -9.75 56.27 46.92
CA ASN A 223 -9.53 56.05 48.35
C ASN A 223 -8.38 56.95 48.88
N ALA A 224 -7.28 57.05 48.13
CA ALA A 224 -6.13 57.86 48.53
C ALA A 224 -6.38 59.38 48.49
N HIS A 225 -7.07 59.91 47.47
CA HIS A 225 -7.23 61.35 47.29
C HIS A 225 -8.56 61.90 47.80
N HIS A 226 -9.65 61.17 47.60
CA HIS A 226 -11.00 61.66 47.90
C HIS A 226 -11.53 61.18 49.24
N LEU A 227 -11.10 60.03 49.75
CA LEU A 227 -11.58 59.52 51.05
C LEU A 227 -10.62 59.88 52.19
N ARG A 228 -9.31 59.72 51.99
CA ARG A 228 -8.31 59.99 53.04
C ARG A 228 -8.26 61.45 53.49
N GLY A 229 -8.48 62.40 52.58
CA GLY A 229 -8.47 63.84 52.88
C GLY A 229 -9.55 64.25 53.89
N PRO A 230 -10.85 64.01 53.60
CA PRO A 230 -11.94 64.24 54.54
C PRO A 230 -11.78 63.48 55.86
N VAL A 231 -11.34 62.22 55.83
CA VAL A 231 -11.12 61.42 57.06
C VAL A 231 -10.02 62.03 57.94
N ALA A 232 -8.90 62.47 57.34
CA ALA A 232 -7.84 63.15 58.09
C ALA A 232 -8.32 64.49 58.69
N ARG A 233 -9.14 65.26 57.94
CA ARG A 233 -9.77 66.48 58.44
C ARG A 233 -10.71 66.20 59.60
N LEU A 234 -11.57 65.19 59.49
CA LEU A 234 -12.49 64.75 60.55
C LEU A 234 -11.74 64.32 61.82
N LEU A 235 -10.68 63.53 61.68
CA LEU A 235 -9.82 63.11 62.79
C LEU A 235 -9.10 64.29 63.44
N GLY A 236 -8.65 65.27 62.63
CA GLY A 236 -8.06 66.52 63.11
C GLY A 236 -9.05 67.34 63.93
N LEU A 237 -10.28 67.52 63.43
CA LEU A 237 -11.35 68.21 64.15
C LEU A 237 -11.71 67.50 65.46
N ALA A 238 -11.78 66.17 65.46
CA ALA A 238 -11.99 65.37 66.68
C ALA A 238 -10.88 65.55 67.72
N ALA A 239 -9.62 65.64 67.27
CA ALA A 239 -8.48 65.88 68.15
C ALA A 239 -8.52 67.28 68.76
N VAL A 240 -8.85 68.32 67.97
CA VAL A 240 -9.02 69.69 68.45
C VAL A 240 -10.14 69.79 69.49
N TYR A 241 -11.29 69.14 69.23
CA TYR A 241 -12.40 69.04 70.18
C TYR A 241 -11.95 68.44 71.52
N LYS A 242 -11.17 67.35 71.49
CA LYS A 242 -10.67 66.66 72.68
C LYS A 242 -9.64 67.47 73.47
N MET A 243 -8.90 68.37 72.83
CA MET A 243 -7.88 69.21 73.48
C MET A 243 -8.46 70.43 74.22
N GLY A 244 -9.77 70.68 74.13
CA GLY A 244 -10.42 71.78 74.85
C GLY A 244 -10.08 73.15 74.27
N SER A 245 -10.15 73.30 72.94
CA SER A 245 -9.90 74.58 72.26
C SER A 245 -11.00 75.62 72.56
N ASP A 246 -10.65 76.91 72.50
CA ASP A 246 -11.58 78.07 72.65
C ASP A 246 -12.65 78.18 71.54
N MET A 247 -12.59 77.32 70.52
CA MET A 247 -13.59 77.27 69.46
C MET A 247 -14.92 76.72 69.99
N GLN A 248 -16.03 77.36 69.65
CA GLN A 248 -17.35 76.92 70.11
C GLN A 248 -17.61 75.48 69.66
N ALA A 249 -18.02 74.62 70.61
CA ALA A 249 -18.24 73.20 70.38
C ALA A 249 -19.20 72.93 69.20
N ASP A 250 -20.23 73.77 69.05
CA ASP A 250 -21.21 73.66 67.98
C ASP A 250 -20.58 73.89 66.59
N GLU A 251 -19.64 74.85 66.45
CA GLU A 251 -18.96 75.11 65.17
C GLU A 251 -18.00 73.97 64.76
N LEU A 252 -17.38 73.31 65.75
CA LEU A 252 -16.55 72.12 65.53
C LEU A 252 -17.40 70.93 65.08
N VAL A 253 -18.54 70.72 65.72
CA VAL A 253 -19.49 69.65 65.37
C VAL A 253 -20.04 69.86 63.96
N ASP A 254 -20.43 71.08 63.60
CA ASP A 254 -20.93 71.39 62.25
C ASP A 254 -19.89 71.08 61.16
N LYS A 255 -18.62 71.45 61.38
CA LYS A 255 -17.53 71.10 60.46
C LYS A 255 -17.27 69.59 60.40
N MET A 256 -17.43 68.86 61.51
CA MET A 256 -17.31 67.40 61.51
C MET A 256 -18.45 66.74 60.72
N ILE A 257 -19.67 67.26 60.84
CA ILE A 257 -20.84 66.80 60.06
C ILE A 257 -20.60 67.06 58.56
N GLU A 258 -20.06 68.22 58.19
CA GLU A 258 -19.70 68.53 56.80
C GLU A 258 -18.70 67.52 56.23
N GLN A 259 -17.64 67.20 56.99
CA GLN A 259 -16.64 66.19 56.57
C GLN A 259 -17.22 64.78 56.49
N ALA A 260 -18.12 64.41 57.41
CA ALA A 260 -18.82 63.12 57.37
C ALA A 260 -19.75 63.01 56.13
N ASN A 261 -20.44 64.10 55.78
CA ASN A 261 -21.27 64.14 54.56
C ASN A 261 -20.42 64.06 53.29
N GLU A 262 -19.24 64.68 53.27
CA GLU A 262 -18.29 64.58 52.15
C GLU A 262 -17.78 63.13 51.98
N ILE A 263 -17.47 62.44 53.07
CA ILE A 263 -17.12 61.00 53.07
C ILE A 263 -18.28 60.17 52.52
N ASP A 264 -19.51 60.38 53.02
CA ASP A 264 -20.70 59.63 52.56
C ASP A 264 -20.95 59.83 51.06
N ALA A 265 -20.79 61.07 50.57
CA ALA A 265 -20.91 61.37 49.14
C ALA A 265 -19.86 60.64 48.29
N VAL A 266 -18.61 60.57 48.76
CA VAL A 266 -17.53 59.83 48.08
C VAL A 266 -17.82 58.33 48.09
N VAL A 267 -18.24 57.76 49.22
CA VAL A 267 -18.59 56.34 49.34
C VAL A 267 -19.76 55.97 48.43
N ARG A 268 -20.81 56.80 48.35
CA ARG A 268 -21.93 56.59 47.43
C ARG A 268 -21.50 56.60 45.97
N ARG A 269 -20.59 57.51 45.58
CA ARG A 269 -20.03 57.55 44.22
C ARG A 269 -19.24 56.28 43.90
N ILE A 270 -18.40 55.83 44.84
CA ILE A 270 -17.64 54.58 44.73
C ILE A 270 -18.55 53.36 44.52
N ASN A 271 -19.65 53.27 45.27
CA ASN A 271 -20.62 52.18 45.16
C ASN A 271 -21.42 52.25 43.84
N ALA A 272 -21.80 53.44 43.39
CA ALA A 272 -22.45 53.60 42.08
C ALA A 272 -21.55 53.18 40.91
N ASP A 273 -20.24 53.48 41.00
CA ASP A 273 -19.24 53.05 40.02
C ASP A 273 -18.96 51.52 40.08
N LEU A 274 -19.11 50.88 41.27
CA LEU A 274 -19.06 49.42 41.42
C LEU A 274 -20.25 48.77 40.70
N ASP A 275 -21.47 49.24 41.00
CA ASP A 275 -22.72 48.61 40.57
C ASP A 275 -22.95 48.77 39.07
N SER A 276 -22.66 49.95 38.52
CA SER A 276 -22.77 50.21 37.07
C SER A 276 -21.82 49.32 36.24
N ASN A 277 -20.61 49.06 36.74
CA ASN A 277 -19.72 48.09 36.12
C ASN A 277 -20.27 46.66 36.30
N ASN A 278 -20.68 46.25 37.50
CA ASN A 278 -21.27 44.91 37.78
C ASN A 278 -22.44 44.56 36.85
N MET A 279 -23.30 45.53 36.52
CA MET A 279 -24.40 45.31 35.56
C MET A 279 -23.92 45.12 34.11
N GLY A 280 -22.81 45.76 33.71
CA GLY A 280 -22.17 45.48 32.42
C GLY A 280 -21.64 44.04 32.34
N TRP A 281 -21.07 43.53 33.44
CA TRP A 281 -20.50 42.19 33.54
C TRP A 281 -21.52 41.03 33.49
N GLU A 282 -22.77 41.26 33.93
CA GLU A 282 -23.85 40.25 33.88
C GLU A 282 -24.56 40.20 32.52
N SER A 283 -24.42 41.23 31.68
CA SER A 283 -25.10 41.31 30.38
C SER A 283 -24.33 40.70 29.20
N GLU A 284 -23.03 40.42 29.37
CA GLU A 284 -22.14 39.83 28.35
C GLU A 284 -21.84 38.33 28.58
N ASN A 285 -22.35 37.72 29.66
CA ASN A 285 -22.30 36.27 29.92
C ASN A 285 -23.66 35.61 29.67
#